data_AF-A0A1Z2RQN8-F1
#
_entry.id   AF-A0A1Z2RQN8-F1
#
_cell.length_a   1.000
_cell.length_b   1.000
_cell.length_c   1.000
_cell.angle_alpha   90.00
_cell.angle_beta   90.00
_cell.angle_gamma   90.00
#
_symmetry.space_group_name_H-M   'P 1'
#
loop_
_entity.id
_entity.type
_entity.pdbx_description
1 polymer ?
#
loop_
_entity_poly.entity_id
_entity_poly.type
_entity_poly.pdbx_seq_one_letter_code
_entity_poly.pdbx_strand_id
1 'polypeptide(L)' 'MVKNLIISVLFKKEKKGSVEFQVFNLTNKIRKLTSHLELHRKDYLSKRSLLKILGKRKRLMDYLSKKGRKESISK' A
#
# COMPACT_ATOMS: atom_id res chain seq x y z
N MET A 1 -5.05 -1.15 -20.93
CA MET A 1 -4.25 -0.43 -19.89
C MET A 1 -5.01 0.70 -19.17
N VAL A 2 -6.31 0.93 -19.43
CA VAL A 2 -7.10 2.01 -18.78
C VAL A 2 -8.03 1.55 -17.64
N LYS A 3 -8.34 0.26 -17.53
CA LYS A 3 -9.28 -0.27 -16.52
C LYS A 3 -8.81 -0.08 -15.07
N ASN A 4 -7.50 -0.04 -14.80
CA ASN A 4 -6.95 0.15 -13.46
C ASN A 4 -7.02 1.58 -12.93
N LEU A 5 -7.03 2.59 -13.82
CA LEU A 5 -7.07 4.00 -13.42
C LEU A 5 -8.46 4.38 -12.91
N ILE A 6 -9.50 3.84 -13.55
CA ILE A 6 -10.92 4.15 -13.29
C ILE A 6 -11.37 3.63 -11.92
N ILE A 7 -10.99 2.40 -11.54
CA ILE A 7 -11.28 1.84 -10.20
C ILE A 7 -10.66 2.70 -9.09
N SER A 8 -9.45 3.22 -9.30
CA SER A 8 -8.75 4.02 -8.31
C SER A 8 -9.32 5.43 -8.08
N VAL A 9 -9.97 6.00 -9.12
CA VAL A 9 -10.60 7.33 -9.06
C VAL A 9 -12.01 7.24 -8.48
N LEU A 10 -12.75 6.18 -8.82
CA LEU A 10 -14.10 5.93 -8.26
C LEU A 10 -14.07 5.63 -6.76
N PHE A 11 -13.06 4.92 -6.26
CA PHE A 11 -12.89 4.65 -4.81
C PHE A 11 -12.37 5.86 -4.00
N LYS A 12 -12.00 6.96 -4.68
CA LYS A 12 -11.14 8.05 -4.15
C LYS A 12 -11.88 9.09 -3.30
N LYS A 13 -13.21 9.15 -3.35
CA LYS A 13 -14.01 10.15 -2.63
C LYS A 13 -14.57 9.63 -1.30
N GLU A 14 -14.98 8.36 -1.23
CA GLU A 14 -15.66 7.82 -0.04
C GLU A 14 -14.73 7.15 0.99
N LYS A 15 -13.48 6.80 0.64
CA LYS A 15 -12.66 5.88 1.44
C LYS A 15 -11.24 6.37 1.74
N LYS A 16 -10.96 7.68 1.67
CA LYS A 16 -9.61 8.25 1.95
C LYS A 16 -9.03 7.88 3.33
N GLY A 17 -9.87 7.51 4.29
CA GLY A 17 -9.46 7.03 5.62
C GLY A 17 -9.36 5.51 5.77
N SER A 18 -9.85 4.73 4.81
CA SER A 18 -9.88 3.27 4.89
C SER A 18 -8.47 2.66 4.87
N VAL A 19 -8.31 1.52 5.54
CA VAL A 19 -7.02 0.82 5.60
C VAL A 19 -6.64 0.28 4.21
N GLU A 20 -7.63 -0.11 3.42
CA GLU A 20 -7.51 -0.57 2.04
C GLU A 20 -6.93 0.53 1.14
N PHE A 21 -7.46 1.76 1.26
CA PHE A 21 -6.93 2.91 0.51
C PHE A 21 -5.49 3.24 0.91
N GLN A 22 -5.16 3.15 2.20
CA GLN A 22 -3.79 3.36 2.68
C GLN A 22 -2.83 2.31 2.11
N VAL A 23 -3.21 1.03 2.10
CA VAL A 23 -2.42 -0.06 1.49
C VAL A 23 -2.21 0.19 0.00
N PHE A 24 -3.25 0.60 -0.73
CA PHE A 24 -3.15 0.94 -2.15
C PHE A 24 -2.15 2.07 -2.41
N ASN A 25 -2.25 3.17 -1.66
CA ASN A 25 -1.34 4.30 -1.80
C ASN A 25 0.13 3.92 -1.48
N LEU A 26 0.35 3.15 -0.40
CA LEU A 26 1.68 2.64 -0.05
C LEU A 26 2.24 1.73 -1.15
N THR A 27 1.39 0.90 -1.76
CA THR A 27 1.77 0.01 -2.87
C THR A 27 2.22 0.80 -4.09
N ASN A 28 1.48 1.86 -4.46
CA ASN A 28 1.88 2.73 -5.58
C ASN A 28 3.20 3.47 -5.29
N LYS A 29 3.40 3.92 -4.04
CA LYS A 29 4.68 4.53 -3.63
C LYS A 29 5.84 3.54 -3.71
N ILE A 30 5.65 2.31 -3.26
CA ILE A 30 6.66 1.24 -3.39
C ILE A 30 7.03 1.03 -4.85
N ARG A 31 6.05 0.86 -5.75
CA ARG A 31 6.32 0.64 -7.18
C ARG A 31 7.18 1.77 -7.79
N LYS A 32 6.81 3.03 -7.52
CA LYS A 32 7.59 4.19 -8.00
C LYS A 32 9.01 4.21 -7.44
N LEU A 33 9.16 3.96 -6.13
CA LEU A 33 10.46 4.02 -5.46
C LEU A 33 11.36 2.85 -5.85
N THR A 34 10.78 1.68 -6.13
CA THR A 34 11.50 0.53 -6.68
C THR A 34 12.10 0.86 -8.05
N SER A 35 11.31 1.39 -8.99
CA SER A 35 11.83 1.81 -10.29
C SER A 35 12.90 2.90 -10.19
N HIS A 36 12.75 3.86 -9.26
CA HIS A 36 13.81 4.86 -8.98
C HIS A 36 15.13 4.19 -8.53
N LEU A 37 15.04 3.22 -7.62
CA LEU A 37 16.21 2.53 -7.07
C LEU A 37 16.89 1.57 -8.05
N GLU A 38 16.19 1.10 -9.08
CA GLU A 38 16.80 0.32 -10.18
C GLU A 38 17.83 1.15 -10.95
N LEU A 39 17.51 2.43 -11.19
CA LEU A 39 18.41 3.41 -11.81
C LEU A 39 19.45 3.94 -10.80
N HIS A 40 19.02 4.23 -9.57
CA HIS A 40 19.85 4.82 -8.52
C HIS A 40 20.24 3.82 -7.43
N ARG A 41 21.00 2.78 -7.80
CA ARG A 41 21.33 1.67 -6.88
C ARG A 41 22.12 2.09 -5.62
N LYS A 42 22.83 3.21 -5.66
CA LYS A 42 23.62 3.74 -4.53
C LYS A 42 22.83 4.69 -3.62
N ASP A 43 21.54 4.91 -3.87
CA ASP A 43 20.70 5.73 -3.00
C ASP A 43 20.22 4.93 -1.77
N TYR A 44 21.08 4.88 -0.75
CA TYR A 44 20.82 4.16 0.49
C TYR A 44 19.75 4.82 1.37
N LEU A 45 19.58 6.14 1.27
CA LEU A 45 18.55 6.87 2.02
C LEU A 45 17.15 6.51 1.51
N SER A 46 16.97 6.46 0.19
CA SER A 46 15.71 6.00 -0.43
C SER A 46 15.46 4.51 -0.19
N LYS A 47 16.49 3.66 -0.15
CA LYS A 47 16.32 2.25 0.27
C LYS A 47 15.83 2.15 1.71
N ARG A 48 16.39 2.93 2.63
CA ARG A 48 15.96 2.95 4.04
C ARG A 48 14.51 3.43 4.16
N SER A 49 14.10 4.45 3.42
CA SER A 49 12.72 4.92 3.42
C SER A 49 11.76 3.88 2.82
N LEU A 50 12.17 3.17 1.76
CA LEU A 50 11.43 2.07 1.17
C LEU A 50 11.13 0.97 2.20
N LEU A 51 12.13 0.55 2.99
CA LEU A 51 11.96 -0.46 4.04
C LEU A 51 10.92 -0.04 5.09
N LYS A 52 10.92 1.23 5.50
CA LYS A 52 9.91 1.78 6.42
C LYS A 52 8.50 1.71 5.82
N ILE A 53 8.35 2.06 4.55
CA ILE A 53 7.06 2.00 3.82
C ILE A 53 6.59 0.54 3.72
N LEU A 54 7.49 -0.39 3.43
CA LEU A 54 7.19 -1.82 3.35
C LEU A 54 6.69 -2.36 4.70
N GLY A 55 7.37 -2.01 5.79
CA GLY A 55 6.99 -2.39 7.16
C GLY A 55 5.62 -1.84 7.55
N LYS A 56 5.33 -0.57 7.22
CA LYS A 56 4.01 0.03 7.46
C LYS A 56 2.91 -0.70 6.69
N ARG A 57 3.13 -1.01 5.41
CA ARG A 57 2.16 -1.74 4.58
C ARG A 57 1.89 -3.15 5.14
N LYS A 58 2.94 -3.86 5.58
CA LYS A 58 2.81 -5.19 6.21
C LYS A 58 1.92 -5.12 7.46
N ARG A 59 2.16 -4.17 8.36
CA ARG A 59 1.34 -3.99 9.57
C ARG A 59 -0.14 -3.72 9.25
N LEU A 60 -0.44 -2.92 8.23
CA LEU A 60 -1.82 -2.65 7.80
C LEU A 60 -2.49 -3.90 7.21
N MET A 61 -1.75 -4.70 6.44
CA MET A 61 -2.25 -5.97 5.94
C MET A 61 -2.52 -6.98 7.06
N ASP A 62 -1.62 -7.05 8.04
CA ASP A 62 -1.80 -7.91 9.22
C ASP A 62 -3.03 -7.48 10.02
N TYR A 63 -3.27 -6.17 10.16
CA TYR A 63 -4.48 -5.63 10.78
C TYR A 63 -5.75 -6.05 10.03
N LEU A 64 -5.79 -5.91 8.70
CA LEU A 64 -6.93 -6.33 7.89
C LEU A 64 -7.20 -7.84 8.01
N SER A 65 -6.15 -8.67 7.98
CA SER A 65 -6.27 -10.12 8.14
C SER A 65 -6.83 -10.51 9.51
N LYS A 66 -6.38 -9.84 10.58
CA LYS A 66 -6.90 -10.06 11.94
C LYS A 66 -8.34 -9.60 12.08
N LYS A 67 -8.70 -8.46 11.50
CA LYS A 67 -10.07 -7.93 11.53
C LYS A 67 -11.04 -8.86 10.80
N GLY A 68 -10.69 -9.29 9.58
CA GLY A 68 -11.51 -10.24 8.81
C GLY A 68 -11.67 -11.61 9.49
N ARG A 69 -10.65 -12.07 10.23
CA ARG A 69 -10.77 -13.28 11.07
C ARG A 69 -11.74 -13.11 12.24
N LYS A 70 -11.78 -11.95 12.90
CA LYS A 70 -12.74 -11.70 13.99
C LYS A 70 -14.18 -11.65 13.49
N GLU A 71 -14.41 -11.04 12.32
CA GLU A 71 -15.75 -10.94 11.72
C GLU A 71 -16.28 -12.30 11.22
N SER A 72 -15.41 -13.27 10.94
CA SER A 72 -15.81 -14.65 10.55
C SER A 72 -16.00 -15.60 11.74
N ILE A 73 -15.43 -15.30 12.91
CA ILE A 73 -15.66 -16.07 14.15
C ILE A 73 -16.95 -15.60 14.86
N SER A 74 -17.41 -14.38 14.58
CA SER A 74 -18.61 -13.79 15.17
C SER A 74 -19.89 -14.00 14.34
N LYS A 75 -19.80 -14.70 13.20
CA LYS A 75 -20.92 -15.12 12.35
C LYS A 75 -21.07 -16.63 12.43
#